data_AF-T0ZBF0-F1
#
_entry.id   AF-T0ZBF0-F1
#
_cell.length_a   1.000
_cell.length_b   1.000
_cell.length_c   1.000
_cell.angle_alpha   90.00
_cell.angle_beta   90.00
_cell.angle_gamma   90.00
#
_symmetry.space_group_name_H-M   'P 1'
#
loop_
_entity.id
_entity.type
_entity.pdbx_description
1 polymer ?
#
loop_
_entity_poly.entity_id
_entity_poly.type
_entity_poly.pdbx_seq_one_letter_code
_entity_poly.pdbx_strand_id
1 'polypeptide(L)'
;DRHSAYAEEDYGRNALLGVPPGGIMFVAGDTLNAAVEYLQVVDGYRPDVAVIPTSLVHFEWWRQSFRRHHPGFVLPEQPLESDDVAWMTRLVSGILTGNPGRTVYLVTQDGLNIPPGFAAVPAGIGYRLVAVGNTAGQRIRLVDWSFSARSLGAASGNHHNDLQPIYDIAWREVQL
;
A
#
# COMPACT_ATOMS: atom_id res chain seq x y z
N ASP A 1 2.79 28.37 8.73
CA ASP A 1 1.78 27.53 9.36
C ASP A 1 1.12 26.68 8.27
N ARG A 2 1.13 25.35 8.41
CA ARG A 2 0.54 24.37 7.47
C ARG A 2 -0.30 23.33 8.21
N HIS A 3 -0.80 23.65 9.41
CA HIS A 3 -1.57 22.70 10.22
C HIS A 3 -2.90 22.24 9.58
N SER A 4 -3.33 22.87 8.47
CA SER A 4 -4.51 22.49 7.68
C SER A 4 -4.20 21.71 6.39
N ALA A 5 -2.95 21.33 6.14
CA ALA A 5 -2.57 20.53 4.98
C ALA A 5 -2.68 19.04 5.31
N TYR A 6 -3.81 18.43 4.94
CA TYR A 6 -4.11 17.02 5.21
C TYR A 6 -3.95 16.10 4.00
N ALA A 7 -3.58 16.65 2.84
CA ALA A 7 -3.58 15.93 1.57
C ALA A 7 -2.70 14.67 1.61
N GLU A 8 -1.49 14.79 2.17
CA GLU A 8 -0.52 13.71 2.28
C GLU A 8 -0.97 12.65 3.28
N GLU A 9 -1.51 13.08 4.43
CA GLU A 9 -2.04 12.17 5.45
C GLU A 9 -3.25 11.38 4.91
N ASP A 10 -4.19 12.08 4.26
CA ASP A 10 -5.37 11.48 3.64
C ASP A 10 -4.97 10.52 2.52
N TYR A 11 -3.99 10.90 1.69
CA TYR A 11 -3.47 10.01 0.65
C TYR A 11 -2.85 8.73 1.24
N GLY A 12 -2.01 8.86 2.27
CA GLY A 12 -1.42 7.71 2.96
C GLY A 12 -2.45 6.81 3.65
N ARG A 13 -3.45 7.41 4.32
CA ARG A 13 -4.54 6.64 4.96
C ARG A 13 -5.37 5.91 3.92
N ASN A 14 -5.77 6.58 2.84
CA ASN A 14 -6.53 5.97 1.75
C ASN A 14 -5.73 4.85 1.05
N ALA A 15 -4.40 4.98 0.93
CA ALA A 15 -3.52 3.92 0.44
C ALA A 15 -3.58 2.67 1.32
N LEU A 16 -3.38 2.85 2.63
CA LEU A 16 -3.37 1.76 3.61
C LEU A 16 -4.75 1.11 3.76
N LEU A 17 -5.83 1.89 3.72
CA LEU A 17 -7.21 1.40 3.72
C LEU A 17 -7.50 0.48 2.53
N GLY A 18 -6.85 0.73 1.39
CA GLY A 18 -6.95 -0.09 0.18
C GLY A 18 -6.51 -1.54 0.34
N VAL A 19 -5.72 -1.81 1.38
CA VAL A 19 -5.04 -3.08 1.58
C VAL A 19 -5.78 -3.90 2.67
N PRO A 20 -6.19 -5.15 2.38
CA PRO A 20 -6.79 -6.04 3.35
C PRO A 20 -5.90 -6.27 4.58
N PRO A 21 -6.48 -6.71 5.71
CA PRO A 21 -5.70 -7.04 6.91
C PRO A 21 -4.54 -7.99 6.61
N GLY A 22 -3.34 -7.63 7.05
CA GLY A 22 -2.13 -8.41 6.79
C GLY A 22 -1.70 -8.44 5.32
N GLY A 23 -2.18 -7.54 4.47
CA GLY A 23 -1.70 -7.43 3.09
C GLY A 23 -0.27 -6.89 2.98
N ILE A 24 0.26 -6.90 1.77
CA ILE A 24 1.57 -6.36 1.40
C ILE A 24 1.35 -5.26 0.38
N MET A 25 1.95 -4.10 0.59
CA MET A 25 1.84 -2.95 -0.30
C MET A 25 3.21 -2.48 -0.74
N PHE A 26 3.47 -2.52 -2.05
CA PHE A 26 4.62 -1.86 -2.63
C PHE A 26 4.29 -0.39 -2.90
N VAL A 27 5.18 0.48 -2.45
CA VAL A 27 5.11 1.93 -2.67
C VAL A 27 6.37 2.39 -3.39
N ALA A 28 6.19 3.34 -4.30
CA ALA A 28 7.28 4.01 -4.99
C ALA A 28 7.06 5.53 -4.93
N GLY A 29 8.16 6.27 -5.03
CA GLY A 29 8.16 7.72 -4.90
C GLY A 29 8.12 8.20 -3.44
N ASP A 30 8.74 9.36 -3.22
CA ASP A 30 8.96 9.88 -1.86
C ASP A 30 7.68 10.31 -1.16
N THR A 31 6.73 10.90 -1.89
CA THR A 31 5.50 11.45 -1.31
C THR A 31 4.67 10.39 -0.60
N LEU A 32 4.35 9.29 -1.29
CA LEU A 32 3.57 8.22 -0.68
C LEU A 32 4.38 7.50 0.40
N ASN A 33 5.66 7.23 0.15
CA ASN A 33 6.53 6.55 1.10
C ASN A 33 6.61 7.30 2.44
N ALA A 34 6.87 8.61 2.41
CA ALA A 34 6.94 9.42 3.61
C ALA A 34 5.60 9.47 4.36
N ALA A 35 4.49 9.59 3.63
CA ALA A 35 3.15 9.62 4.23
C ALA A 35 2.83 8.30 4.97
N VAL A 36 3.04 7.15 4.34
CA VAL A 36 2.73 5.85 4.96
C VAL A 36 3.70 5.48 6.07
N GLU A 37 4.99 5.84 5.95
CA GLU A 37 5.98 5.60 7.00
C GLU A 37 5.65 6.39 8.27
N TYR A 38 5.29 7.67 8.13
CA TYR A 38 4.81 8.48 9.25
C TYR A 38 3.58 7.84 9.90
N LEU A 39 2.56 7.49 9.10
CA LEU A 39 1.34 6.88 9.60
C LEU A 39 1.59 5.56 10.36
N GLN A 40 2.49 4.71 9.88
CA GLN A 40 2.76 3.43 10.52
C GLN A 40 3.67 3.55 11.75
N VAL A 41 4.74 4.33 11.66
CA VAL A 41 5.80 4.38 12.69
C VAL A 41 5.44 5.37 13.80
N VAL A 42 4.81 6.49 13.47
CA VAL A 42 4.47 7.55 14.43
C VAL A 42 3.04 7.39 14.93
N ASP A 43 2.06 7.29 14.01
CA ASP A 43 0.64 7.25 14.38
C ASP A 43 0.16 5.83 14.75
N GLY A 44 0.95 4.79 14.46
CA GLY A 44 0.55 3.39 14.67
C GLY A 44 -0.66 2.97 13.83
N TYR A 45 -0.88 3.62 12.69
CA TYR A 45 -2.02 3.37 11.81
C TYR A 45 -1.74 2.21 10.85
N ARG A 46 -2.61 1.20 10.85
CA ARG A 46 -2.50 -0.02 10.01
C ARG A 46 -1.10 -0.66 10.01
N PRO A 47 -0.50 -0.94 11.19
CA PRO A 47 0.81 -1.60 11.27
C PRO A 47 0.78 -3.06 10.80
N ASP A 48 -0.41 -3.63 10.58
CA ASP A 48 -0.61 -4.96 10.01
C ASP A 48 -0.23 -5.05 8.52
N VAL A 49 -0.30 -3.93 7.80
CA VAL A 49 0.07 -3.86 6.38
C VAL A 49 1.59 -3.82 6.27
N ALA A 50 2.17 -4.76 5.54
CA ALA A 50 3.59 -4.72 5.23
C ALA A 50 3.85 -3.76 4.06
N VAL A 51 4.31 -2.55 4.36
CA VAL A 51 4.69 -1.56 3.36
C VAL A 51 6.14 -1.77 2.94
N ILE A 52 6.37 -1.87 1.63
CA ILE A 52 7.69 -2.13 1.05
C ILE A 52 8.01 -1.00 0.06
N PRO A 53 8.84 -0.03 0.47
CA PRO A 53 9.33 1.03 -0.40
C PRO A 53 10.34 0.44 -1.37
N THR A 54 10.05 0.53 -2.67
CA THR A 54 10.92 -0.04 -3.72
C THR A 54 12.31 0.62 -3.72
N SER A 55 12.40 1.90 -3.35
CA SER A 55 13.65 2.64 -3.23
C SER A 55 14.45 2.34 -1.96
N LEU A 56 13.86 1.72 -0.92
CA LEU A 56 14.54 1.52 0.38
C LEU A 56 14.80 0.05 0.73
N VAL A 57 14.06 -0.88 0.11
CA VAL A 57 14.10 -2.32 0.41
C VAL A 57 15.50 -2.97 0.30
N HIS A 58 16.41 -2.32 -0.43
CA HIS A 58 17.79 -2.75 -0.61
C HIS A 58 18.75 -2.25 0.49
N PHE A 59 18.35 -1.32 1.34
CA PHE A 59 19.22 -0.86 2.43
C PHE A 59 19.07 -1.75 3.66
N GLU A 60 20.19 -2.24 4.20
CA GLU A 60 20.16 -3.15 5.35
C GLU A 60 19.58 -2.48 6.60
N TRP A 61 19.80 -1.18 6.82
CA TRP A 61 19.19 -0.45 7.94
C TRP A 61 17.66 -0.49 7.86
N TRP A 62 17.09 -0.36 6.66
CA TRP A 62 15.64 -0.42 6.45
C TRP A 62 15.15 -1.85 6.69
N ARG A 63 15.83 -2.85 6.12
CA ARG A 63 15.49 -4.28 6.27
C ARG A 63 15.52 -4.72 7.72
N GLN A 64 16.51 -4.26 8.50
CA GLN A 64 16.58 -4.51 9.94
C GLN A 64 15.40 -3.87 10.67
N SER A 65 15.06 -2.62 10.34
CA SER A 65 13.88 -1.97 10.93
C SER A 65 12.59 -2.71 10.60
N PHE A 66 12.41 -3.09 9.33
CA PHE A 66 11.25 -3.83 8.86
C PHE A 66 11.09 -5.17 9.57
N ARG A 67 12.15 -5.96 9.69
CA ARG A 67 12.12 -7.26 10.40
C ARG A 67 11.73 -7.13 11.87
N ARG A 68 12.08 -6.02 12.54
CA ARG A 68 11.67 -5.76 13.93
C ARG A 68 10.16 -5.52 14.05
N HIS A 69 9.56 -4.82 13.09
CA HIS A 69 8.14 -4.47 13.12
C HIS A 69 7.23 -5.55 12.51
N HIS A 70 7.76 -6.40 11.63
CA HIS A 70 7.02 -7.49 11.00
C HIS A 70 7.68 -8.84 11.27
N PRO A 71 7.67 -9.32 12.53
CA PRO A 71 8.23 -10.64 12.86
C PRO A 71 7.50 -11.73 12.07
N GLY A 72 8.26 -12.61 11.42
CA GLY A 72 7.72 -13.68 10.57
C GLY A 72 7.49 -13.29 9.11
N PHE A 73 7.67 -12.02 8.72
CA PHE A 73 7.73 -11.66 7.31
C PHE A 73 9.01 -12.20 6.68
N VAL A 74 8.88 -12.90 5.55
CA VAL A 74 10.03 -13.40 4.78
C VAL A 74 10.39 -12.38 3.70
N LEU A 75 11.43 -11.58 3.95
CA LEU A 75 12.06 -10.78 2.90
C LEU A 75 13.10 -11.66 2.18
N PRO A 76 13.06 -11.76 0.84
CA PRO A 76 14.07 -12.52 0.11
C PRO A 76 15.47 -11.95 0.41
N GLU A 77 16.45 -12.82 0.61
CA GLU A 77 17.85 -12.43 0.76
C GLU A 77 18.31 -11.69 -0.49
N GLN A 78 19.21 -10.70 -0.31
CA GLN A 78 19.82 -10.06 -1.48
C GLN A 78 20.69 -11.08 -2.20
N PRO A 79 20.68 -11.06 -3.54
CA PRO A 79 21.94 -10.59 -4.14
C PRO A 79 21.75 -9.75 -5.43
N LEU A 80 22.77 -8.92 -5.69
CA LEU A 80 23.21 -8.34 -6.99
C LEU A 80 22.68 -6.95 -7.40
N GLU A 81 23.54 -6.28 -8.16
CA GLU A 81 23.56 -4.89 -8.63
C GLU A 81 22.20 -4.28 -9.01
N SER A 82 22.07 -2.98 -8.71
CA SER A 82 20.83 -2.18 -8.64
C SER A 82 20.08 -1.96 -9.95
N ASP A 83 20.67 -2.29 -11.10
CA ASP A 83 20.25 -1.71 -12.38
C ASP A 83 19.48 -2.67 -13.29
N ASP A 84 19.28 -3.91 -12.88
CA ASP A 84 18.62 -4.91 -13.72
C ASP A 84 17.11 -4.97 -13.45
N VAL A 85 16.27 -4.63 -14.43
CA VAL A 85 14.80 -4.79 -14.44
C VAL A 85 14.33 -6.13 -13.84
N ALA A 86 15.16 -7.18 -13.93
CA ALA A 86 14.96 -8.48 -13.29
C ALA A 86 14.95 -8.47 -11.75
N TRP A 87 15.57 -7.50 -11.09
CA TRP A 87 15.65 -7.42 -9.63
C TRP A 87 14.27 -7.21 -9.00
N MET A 88 13.45 -6.31 -9.57
CA MET A 88 12.09 -6.06 -9.10
C MET A 88 11.21 -7.30 -9.23
N THR A 89 11.28 -7.97 -10.39
CA THR A 89 10.56 -9.22 -10.62
C THR A 89 10.97 -10.28 -9.61
N ARG A 90 12.28 -10.43 -9.34
CA ARG A 90 12.80 -11.36 -8.33
C ARG A 90 12.34 -11.00 -6.91
N LEU A 91 12.35 -9.71 -6.56
CA LEU A 91 11.90 -9.23 -5.25
C LEU A 91 10.41 -9.57 -5.03
N VAL A 92 9.55 -9.18 -5.96
CA VAL A 92 8.11 -9.45 -5.88
C VAL A 92 7.85 -10.95 -5.85
N SER A 93 8.53 -11.74 -6.68
CA SER A 93 8.39 -13.20 -6.71
C SER A 93 8.84 -13.86 -5.40
N GLY A 94 9.97 -13.41 -4.84
CA GLY A 94 10.49 -13.90 -3.56
C GLY A 94 9.55 -13.56 -2.40
N ILE A 95 8.95 -12.37 -2.40
CA ILE A 95 7.95 -11.97 -1.41
C ILE A 95 6.69 -12.81 -1.52
N LEU A 96 6.17 -13.02 -2.73
CA LEU A 96 5.00 -13.88 -2.98
C LEU A 96 5.25 -15.31 -2.50
N THR A 97 6.45 -15.84 -2.73
CA THR A 97 6.82 -17.22 -2.38
C THR A 97 7.06 -17.37 -0.88
N GLY A 98 7.76 -16.40 -0.26
CA GLY A 98 8.11 -16.43 1.16
C GLY A 98 6.93 -16.12 2.09
N ASN A 99 5.87 -15.48 1.59
CA ASN A 99 4.74 -15.05 2.39
C ASN A 99 3.40 -15.56 1.80
N PRO A 100 3.21 -16.89 1.72
CA PRO A 100 2.01 -17.47 1.11
C PRO A 100 0.74 -17.01 1.84
N GLY A 101 -0.33 -16.79 1.08
CA GLY A 101 -1.64 -16.37 1.60
C GLY A 101 -1.79 -14.86 1.82
N ARG A 102 -0.70 -14.07 1.75
CA ARG A 102 -0.80 -12.61 1.82
C ARG A 102 -1.15 -12.02 0.46
N THR A 103 -2.05 -11.04 0.44
CA THR A 103 -2.42 -10.32 -0.78
C THR A 103 -1.43 -9.21 -1.07
N VAL A 104 -1.00 -9.08 -2.33
CA VAL A 104 0.00 -8.10 -2.76
C VAL A 104 -0.66 -6.97 -3.55
N TYR A 105 -0.31 -5.74 -3.20
CA TYR A 105 -0.82 -4.49 -3.77
C TYR A 105 0.32 -3.61 -4.26
N LEU A 106 0.08 -2.91 -5.37
CA LEU A 106 0.99 -2.00 -6.03
C LEU A 106 0.28 -0.64 -6.15
N VAL A 107 0.76 0.39 -5.46
CA VAL A 107 0.13 1.73 -5.55
C VAL A 107 0.63 2.52 -6.77
N THR A 108 1.76 2.13 -7.35
CA THR A 108 2.27 2.72 -8.60
C THR A 108 2.49 1.60 -9.62
N GLN A 109 2.26 1.90 -10.90
CA GLN A 109 2.69 1.03 -12.00
C GLN A 109 4.09 1.39 -12.49
N ASP A 110 4.55 2.61 -12.23
CA ASP A 110 5.88 3.06 -12.63
C ASP A 110 6.95 2.24 -11.88
N GLY A 111 7.59 1.33 -12.62
CA GLY A 111 8.73 0.54 -12.14
C GLY A 111 8.41 -0.83 -11.53
N LEU A 112 7.15 -1.24 -11.44
CA LEU A 112 6.79 -2.58 -10.95
C LEU A 112 6.46 -3.52 -12.10
N ASN A 113 7.48 -4.28 -12.53
CA ASN A 113 7.28 -5.40 -13.46
C ASN A 113 6.40 -6.45 -12.79
N ILE A 114 5.22 -6.68 -13.37
CA ILE A 114 4.33 -7.77 -12.96
C ILE A 114 5.05 -9.10 -13.27
N PRO A 115 5.30 -9.97 -12.27
CA PRO A 115 5.96 -11.23 -12.52
C PRO A 115 5.18 -12.10 -13.52
N PRO A 116 5.85 -12.89 -14.36
CA PRO A 116 5.18 -13.86 -15.23
C PRO A 116 4.20 -14.73 -14.44
N GLY A 117 3.01 -14.94 -15.00
CA GLY A 117 1.94 -15.71 -14.33
C GLY A 117 1.07 -14.88 -13.38
N PHE A 118 1.29 -13.56 -13.28
CA PHE A 118 0.43 -12.64 -12.54
C PHE A 118 -0.18 -11.57 -13.46
N ALA A 119 -1.31 -11.02 -13.04
CA ALA A 119 -1.96 -9.85 -13.60
C ALA A 119 -2.21 -8.82 -12.49
N ALA A 120 -2.20 -7.54 -12.86
CA ALA A 120 -2.59 -6.45 -11.97
C ALA A 120 -4.06 -6.09 -12.23
N VAL A 121 -4.91 -6.17 -11.22
CA VAL A 121 -6.32 -5.75 -11.29
C VAL A 121 -6.51 -4.49 -10.44
N PRO A 122 -7.30 -3.49 -10.90
CA PRO A 122 -7.57 -2.30 -10.09
C PRO A 122 -8.13 -2.66 -8.71
N ALA A 123 -7.59 -2.05 -7.67
CA ALA A 123 -8.03 -2.23 -6.29
C ALA A 123 -7.71 -0.98 -5.44
N GLY A 124 -8.74 -0.20 -5.12
CA GLY A 124 -8.59 1.07 -4.41
C GLY A 124 -7.80 2.09 -5.24
N ILE A 125 -6.82 2.73 -4.63
CA ILE A 125 -5.94 3.70 -5.32
C ILE A 125 -4.82 3.06 -6.14
N GLY A 126 -4.73 1.72 -6.16
CA GLY A 126 -3.66 0.99 -6.83
C GLY A 126 -4.18 -0.27 -7.50
N TYR A 127 -3.32 -1.28 -7.54
CA TYR A 127 -3.57 -2.56 -8.19
C TYR A 127 -3.28 -3.72 -7.25
N ARG A 128 -4.11 -4.74 -7.28
CA ARG A 128 -3.83 -6.02 -6.64
C ARG A 128 -3.19 -6.98 -7.64
N LEU A 129 -2.14 -7.68 -7.22
CA LEU A 129 -1.57 -8.78 -8.00
C LEU A 129 -2.36 -10.07 -7.80
N VAL A 130 -2.69 -10.73 -8.91
CA VAL A 130 -3.51 -11.95 -8.96
C VAL A 130 -2.93 -12.93 -9.97
N ALA A 131 -2.98 -14.23 -9.68
CA ALA A 131 -2.47 -15.25 -10.60
C ALA A 131 -3.31 -15.28 -11.90
N VAL A 132 -2.65 -15.37 -13.05
CA VAL A 132 -3.27 -15.51 -14.37
C VAL A 132 -4.08 -16.82 -14.41
N GLY A 133 -5.32 -16.77 -14.91
CA GLY A 133 -6.26 -17.89 -14.89
C GLY A 133 -7.15 -17.93 -13.65
N ASN A 134 -6.80 -17.20 -12.59
CA ASN A 134 -7.66 -16.97 -11.42
C ASN A 134 -8.47 -15.65 -11.54
N THR A 135 -8.66 -15.18 -12.78
CA THR A 135 -9.44 -13.97 -13.11
C THR A 135 -10.94 -14.22 -13.16
N ALA A 136 -11.37 -15.49 -13.34
CA ALA A 136 -12.78 -15.86 -13.55
C ALA A 136 -13.70 -15.67 -12.32
N GLY A 137 -13.15 -15.44 -11.12
CA GLY A 137 -13.92 -15.22 -9.89
C GLY A 137 -13.89 -13.78 -9.36
N GLN A 138 -13.25 -12.85 -10.06
CA GLN A 138 -12.97 -11.51 -9.51
C GLN A 138 -14.03 -10.50 -9.97
N ARG A 139 -15.15 -10.48 -9.25
CA ARG A 139 -16.02 -9.30 -9.24
C ARG A 139 -15.17 -8.10 -8.85
N ILE A 140 -15.22 -7.03 -9.64
CA ILE A 140 -14.68 -5.72 -9.24
C ILE A 140 -15.28 -5.43 -7.87
N ARG A 141 -14.46 -5.54 -6.82
CA ARG A 141 -14.89 -5.14 -5.48
C ARG A 141 -14.88 -3.63 -5.48
N LEU A 142 -16.03 -3.05 -5.80
CA LEU A 142 -16.37 -1.71 -5.37
C LEU A 142 -16.46 -1.78 -3.84
N VAL A 143 -15.33 -1.55 -3.18
CA VAL A 143 -15.36 -1.20 -1.76
C VAL A 143 -16.03 0.16 -1.72
N ASP A 144 -17.00 0.35 -0.83
CA ASP A 144 -17.57 1.66 -0.57
C ASP A 144 -16.47 2.50 0.10
N TRP A 145 -15.68 3.17 -0.75
CA TRP A 145 -14.59 4.01 -0.31
C TRP A 145 -15.20 5.31 0.21
N SER A 146 -15.40 5.42 1.51
CA SER A 146 -15.41 6.74 2.14
C SER A 146 -13.98 7.27 2.09
N PHE A 147 -13.56 7.81 0.94
CA PHE A 147 -12.31 8.55 0.85
C PHE A 147 -12.35 9.65 1.90
N SER A 148 -11.41 9.61 2.84
CA SER A 148 -11.20 10.77 3.69
C SER A 148 -10.49 11.79 2.81
N ALA A 149 -11.19 12.88 2.48
CA ALA A 149 -10.61 14.06 1.89
C ALA A 149 -11.01 15.23 2.80
N ARG A 150 -10.19 15.48 3.81
CA ARG A 150 -10.31 16.69 4.62
C ARG A 150 -10.02 17.88 3.72
N SER A 151 -10.80 18.95 3.90
CA SER A 151 -10.66 20.16 3.11
C SER A 151 -9.20 20.64 3.14
N LEU A 152 -8.66 21.02 1.98
CA LEU A 152 -7.32 21.61 1.82
C LEU A 152 -7.17 23.01 2.46
N GLY A 153 -8.10 23.37 3.34
CA GLY A 153 -8.38 24.74 3.76
C GLY A 153 -9.27 25.44 2.73
N ALA A 154 -10.40 25.98 3.18
CA ALA A 154 -11.06 27.03 2.43
C ALA A 154 -10.07 28.21 2.32
N ALA A 155 -9.88 28.75 1.11
CA ALA A 155 -9.52 30.15 1.00
C ALA A 155 -10.63 30.93 1.74
N SER A 156 -10.34 31.35 2.98
CA SER A 156 -11.19 32.18 3.85
C SER A 156 -12.70 32.10 3.56
N GLY A 157 -13.38 31.11 4.15
CA GLY A 157 -14.83 31.01 4.07
C GLY A 157 -15.37 30.07 5.13
N ASN A 158 -15.92 30.64 6.20
CA ASN A 158 -16.52 29.94 7.33
C ASN A 158 -17.49 28.84 6.89
N HIS A 159 -17.11 27.58 7.06
CA HIS A 159 -18.06 26.51 7.31
C HIS A 159 -17.48 25.50 8.32
N HIS A 160 -18.05 25.52 9.53
CA HIS A 160 -18.02 24.40 10.44
C HIS A 160 -18.59 23.18 9.72
N ASN A 161 -17.74 22.25 9.31
CA ASN A 161 -18.15 20.88 9.04
C ASN A 161 -17.30 19.98 9.94
N ASP A 162 -17.87 19.62 11.09
CA ASP A 162 -17.40 18.55 11.94
C ASP A 162 -17.54 17.23 11.18
N LEU A 163 -16.50 16.86 10.41
CA LEU A 163 -16.36 15.51 9.89
C LEU A 163 -15.84 14.65 11.03
N GLN A 164 -16.75 13.89 11.64
CA GLN A 164 -16.41 12.78 12.54
C GLN A 164 -15.41 11.85 11.83
N PRO A 165 -14.41 11.30 12.53
CA PRO A 165 -13.53 10.31 11.94
C PRO A 165 -14.34 9.05 11.58
N ILE A 166 -14.62 8.86 10.30
CA ILE A 166 -15.23 7.63 9.78
C ILE A 166 -14.11 6.57 9.77
N TYR A 167 -13.97 5.81 10.86
CA TYR A 167 -13.06 4.66 10.93
C TYR A 167 -13.78 3.30 10.87
N ASP A 168 -15.10 3.27 10.72
CA ASP A 168 -15.86 2.02 10.55
C ASP A 168 -16.24 1.78 9.09
N ILE A 169 -15.40 1.02 8.38
CA ILE A 169 -15.74 0.47 7.06
C ILE A 169 -15.96 -1.04 7.20
N ALA A 170 -17.17 -1.49 6.88
CA ALA A 170 -17.49 -2.90 6.77
C ALA A 170 -17.12 -3.41 5.37
N TRP A 171 -16.29 -4.46 5.30
CA TRP A 171 -16.06 -5.20 4.05
C TRP A 171 -17.37 -5.83 3.58
N ARG A 172 -18.07 -5.19 2.65
CA ARG A 172 -19.27 -5.77 2.01
C ARG A 172 -18.93 -6.24 0.61
N GLU A 173 -19.22 -7.52 0.35
CA GLU A 173 -19.21 -8.04 -1.02
C GLU A 173 -20.46 -7.54 -1.75
N VAL A 174 -20.28 -6.63 -2.70
CA VAL A 174 -21.36 -6.26 -3.62
C VAL A 174 -21.35 -7.24 -4.78
N GLN A 175 -22.43 -8.01 -4.92
CA GLN A 175 -22.66 -8.85 -6.09
C GLN A 175 -23.20 -7.98 -7.23
N LEU A 176 -22.49 -7.93 -8.36
CA LEU A 176 -23.06 -7.53 -9.65
C LEU A 176 -23.84 -8.70 -10.25
#